data_AF-F6RR57-F1
#
_entry.id   AF-F6RR57-F1
#
_cell.length_a   1.000
_cell.length_b   1.000
_cell.length_c   1.000
_cell.angle_alpha   90.00
_cell.angle_beta   90.00
_cell.angle_gamma   90.00
#
_symmetry.space_group_name_H-M   'P 1'
#
loop_
_entity.id
_entity.type
_entity.pdbx_description
1 polymer ?
#
loop_
_entity_poly.entity_id
_entity_poly.type
_entity_poly.pdbx_seq_one_letter_code
_entity_poly.pdbx_strand_id
1 'polypeptide(L)'
;MENLWLKMIWMHCAALRYMLCILPQTGYIFPDEFFQSPEIMAGDILDIASFKTWEWNDSQPARTIIFPLISSGIPYLVLKYLAGIFGHQNVITPYTMLLAPRLWMTTLSFIVDALIYRLAVKCYNGNAVNANVAVNLFATSYVCFAYCTRTFSNSVDLIFLAILLNLVAEPIGKEHNVKNLLDINIKGYFIATIIFTSFHIRPSSMSFAAFPVIMWVFQNVSLSNNKAVFKSIIDTFLRVFSLYPAALVCSVTFAVCDGLYFDQNAVMRFPWGTSLNNLKYNLNSSMLEQHGVHPLYTHSLVNMQLLFGPLTVLMLKSIYSTITGAHGNKKLLYLLIGTLFSTVFILSLIPHQEPRFILSVTVPIVILCAPYFHPLKERKALVSLWLLFNMAGFAFFGVIHQGGVLPAVEYIHSVAKAHQETTGNNGVQFVFYKTYMPPYHL
;
A
#
# COMPACT_ATOMS: atom_id res chain seq x y z
N MET A 1 -9.19 19.02 -26.43
CA MET A 1 -10.03 19.47 -25.29
C MET A 1 -10.22 18.39 -24.22
N GLU A 2 -10.60 17.15 -24.54
CA GLU A 2 -10.86 16.11 -23.53
C GLU A 2 -9.67 15.80 -22.61
N ASN A 3 -8.44 15.70 -23.13
CA ASN A 3 -7.24 15.54 -22.31
C ASN A 3 -7.03 16.67 -21.29
N LEU A 4 -7.42 17.90 -21.61
CA LEU A 4 -7.33 19.02 -20.66
C LEU A 4 -8.34 18.84 -19.52
N TRP A 5 -9.58 18.46 -19.84
CA TRP A 5 -10.61 18.15 -18.86
C TRP A 5 -10.20 17.04 -17.90
N LEU A 6 -9.63 15.95 -18.42
CA LEU A 6 -9.15 14.84 -17.59
C LEU A 6 -8.03 15.28 -16.63
N LYS A 7 -7.11 16.14 -17.08
CA LYS A 7 -6.07 16.72 -16.22
C LYS A 7 -6.67 17.65 -15.16
N MET A 8 -7.69 18.44 -15.52
CA MET A 8 -8.40 19.27 -14.55
C MET A 8 -9.09 18.43 -13.48
N ILE A 9 -9.78 17.35 -13.84
CA ILE A 9 -10.39 16.43 -12.86
C ILE A 9 -9.32 15.93 -11.89
N TRP A 10 -8.19 15.45 -12.40
CA TRP A 10 -7.09 14.99 -11.55
C TRP A 10 -6.57 16.09 -10.61
N MET A 11 -6.37 17.33 -11.10
CA MET A 11 -5.93 18.44 -10.25
C MET A 11 -6.92 18.75 -9.13
N HIS A 12 -8.22 18.72 -9.40
CA HIS A 12 -9.25 18.91 -8.37
C HIS A 12 -9.23 17.76 -7.36
N CYS A 13 -9.10 16.51 -7.81
CA CYS A 13 -8.97 15.37 -6.93
C CYS A 13 -7.68 15.39 -6.10
N ALA A 14 -6.57 15.89 -6.65
CA ALA A 14 -5.31 16.07 -5.95
C ALA A 14 -5.46 17.10 -4.81
N ALA A 15 -6.07 18.26 -5.11
CA ALA A 15 -6.38 19.26 -4.09
C ALA A 15 -7.35 18.72 -3.03
N LEU A 16 -8.41 18.03 -3.47
CA LEU A 16 -9.37 17.40 -2.57
C LEU A 16 -8.71 16.36 -1.65
N ARG A 17 -7.74 15.58 -2.14
CA ARG A 17 -7.00 14.59 -1.35
C ARG A 17 -6.27 15.25 -0.17
N TYR A 18 -5.60 16.38 -0.38
CA TYR A 18 -5.00 17.16 0.71
C TYR A 18 -6.06 17.81 1.61
N MET A 19 -7.10 18.42 1.04
CA MET A 19 -8.16 19.05 1.84
C MET A 19 -8.87 18.06 2.75
N LEU A 20 -9.12 16.83 2.29
CA LEU A 20 -9.72 15.76 3.09
C LEU A 20 -8.78 15.21 4.17
N CYS A 21 -7.49 15.51 4.14
CA CYS A 21 -6.59 15.18 5.24
C CYS A 21 -6.56 16.30 6.28
N ILE A 22 -6.60 17.56 5.82
CA ILE A 22 -6.65 18.75 6.67
C ILE A 22 -8.01 18.84 7.38
N LEU A 23 -9.11 18.56 6.70
CA LEU A 23 -10.41 18.37 7.33
C LEU A 23 -10.42 16.95 7.90
N PRO A 24 -10.31 16.76 9.23
CA PRO A 24 -9.98 15.45 9.79
C PRO A 24 -11.02 14.41 9.39
N GLN A 25 -10.54 13.36 8.72
CA GLN A 25 -11.31 12.14 8.49
C GLN A 25 -11.53 11.46 9.82
N THR A 26 -12.76 11.50 10.32
CA THR A 26 -13.13 10.93 11.63
C THR A 26 -13.17 9.42 11.61
N GLY A 27 -13.43 8.80 10.45
CA GLY A 27 -13.52 7.35 10.32
C GLY A 27 -12.23 6.67 10.77
N TYR A 28 -12.34 5.58 11.51
CA TYR A 28 -11.24 4.79 12.03
C TYR A 28 -11.32 3.39 11.41
N ILE A 29 -10.60 3.18 10.30
CA ILE A 29 -10.77 1.99 9.46
C ILE A 29 -10.25 0.74 10.17
N PHE A 30 -9.02 0.79 10.71
CA PHE A 30 -8.41 -0.33 11.43
C PHE A 30 -7.41 0.18 12.49
N PRO A 31 -7.27 -0.52 13.63
CA PRO A 31 -6.29 -0.18 14.68
C PRO A 31 -4.86 -0.01 14.19
N ASP A 32 -4.46 -0.80 13.18
CA ASP A 32 -3.12 -0.75 12.60
C ASP A 32 -2.73 0.63 12.06
N GLU A 33 -3.70 1.49 11.73
CA GLU A 33 -3.43 2.87 11.34
C GLU A 33 -2.56 3.57 12.38
N PHE A 34 -2.80 3.32 13.68
CA PHE A 34 -2.12 3.97 14.78
C PHE A 34 -1.05 3.07 15.41
N PHE A 35 -1.41 1.83 15.76
CA PHE A 35 -0.56 0.98 16.60
C PHE A 35 0.63 0.32 15.86
N GLN A 36 0.64 0.35 14.52
CA GLN A 36 1.77 -0.15 13.73
C GLN A 36 2.74 0.95 13.27
N SER A 37 2.44 2.24 13.52
CA SER A 37 3.34 3.31 13.07
C SER A 37 3.27 4.58 13.92
N PRO A 38 2.21 5.42 13.87
CA PRO A 38 2.13 6.66 14.65
C PRO A 38 2.37 6.50 16.14
N GLU A 39 1.69 5.56 16.79
CA GLU A 39 1.76 5.34 18.24
C GLU A 39 3.21 5.07 18.71
N ILE A 40 3.91 4.22 17.96
CA ILE A 40 5.29 3.81 18.26
C ILE A 40 6.25 4.98 18.08
N MET A 41 6.10 5.71 16.98
CA MET A 41 6.96 6.85 16.66
C MET A 41 6.70 8.05 17.57
N ALA A 42 5.46 8.24 18.04
CA ALA A 42 5.15 9.29 19.00
C ALA A 42 5.88 9.04 20.33
N GLY A 43 5.87 7.80 20.82
CA GLY A 43 6.65 7.41 21.99
C GLY A 43 8.15 7.61 21.79
N ASP A 44 8.71 7.04 20.72
CA ASP A 44 10.16 7.00 20.55
C ASP A 44 10.77 8.37 20.15
N ILE A 45 10.03 9.23 19.43
CA ILE A 45 10.57 10.50 18.90
C ILE A 45 10.09 11.70 19.72
N LEU A 46 8.83 11.74 20.12
CA LEU A 46 8.21 12.89 20.80
C LEU A 46 8.16 12.73 22.32
N ASP A 47 8.54 11.56 22.86
CA ASP A 47 8.50 11.25 24.30
C ASP A 47 7.08 11.39 24.88
N ILE A 48 6.09 10.94 24.11
CA ILE A 48 4.67 10.94 24.49
C ILE A 48 4.27 9.54 24.97
N ALA A 49 3.37 9.50 25.97
CA ALA A 49 2.82 8.24 26.45
C ALA A 49 2.27 7.41 25.29
N SER A 50 2.76 6.18 25.14
CA SER A 50 2.40 5.31 24.03
C SER A 50 2.23 3.87 24.45
N PHE A 51 1.43 3.13 23.69
CA PHE A 51 1.16 1.71 23.90
C PHE A 51 1.81 0.85 22.81
N LYS A 52 2.85 0.09 23.17
CA LYS A 52 3.47 -0.91 22.29
C LYS A 52 2.68 -2.22 22.37
N THR A 53 2.09 -2.63 21.25
CA THR A 53 1.39 -3.93 21.11
C THR A 53 2.37 -5.11 21.13
N TRP A 54 1.82 -6.33 21.18
CA TRP A 54 2.58 -7.57 21.08
C TRP A 54 3.49 -7.65 19.83
N GLU A 55 3.15 -6.92 18.75
CA GLU A 55 3.94 -6.87 17.51
C GLU A 55 5.34 -6.28 17.71
N TRP A 56 5.52 -5.50 18.77
CA TRP A 56 6.74 -4.76 19.13
C TRP A 56 7.49 -5.40 20.31
N ASN A 57 7.24 -6.68 20.60
CA ASN A 57 7.93 -7.38 21.68
C ASN A 57 9.43 -7.55 21.37
N ASP A 58 10.30 -7.08 22.26
CA ASP A 58 11.76 -7.12 22.07
C ASP A 58 12.33 -8.53 21.87
N SER A 59 11.73 -9.55 22.49
CA SER A 59 12.21 -10.93 22.38
C SER A 59 11.82 -11.61 21.07
N GLN A 60 10.66 -11.26 20.52
CA GLN A 60 10.11 -11.83 19.29
C GLN A 60 9.38 -10.76 18.49
N PRO A 61 10.10 -9.78 17.91
CA PRO A 61 9.47 -8.69 17.18
C PRO A 61 8.81 -9.28 15.93
N ALA A 62 7.60 -8.82 15.64
CA ALA A 62 6.83 -9.24 14.46
C ALA A 62 6.70 -8.12 13.42
N ARG A 63 7.21 -6.91 13.72
CA ARG A 63 7.22 -5.77 12.81
C ARG A 63 8.59 -5.12 12.79
N THR A 64 9.03 -4.77 11.60
CA THR A 64 10.25 -3.98 11.41
C THR A 64 10.00 -2.52 11.76
N ILE A 65 11.01 -1.86 12.34
CA ILE A 65 10.95 -0.45 12.71
C ILE A 65 11.00 0.50 11.51
N ILE A 66 11.48 0.01 10.35
CA ILE A 66 11.71 0.84 9.16
C ILE A 66 10.42 1.47 8.63
N PHE A 67 9.32 0.71 8.58
CA PHE A 67 8.04 1.24 8.10
C PHE A 67 7.49 2.36 9.01
N PRO A 68 7.38 2.19 10.34
CA PRO A 68 7.03 3.28 11.26
C PRO A 68 7.90 4.52 11.06
N LEU A 69 9.22 4.32 10.98
CA LEU A 69 10.18 5.42 10.84
C LEU A 69 9.92 6.23 9.56
N ILE A 70 9.66 5.57 8.44
CA ILE A 70 9.40 6.24 7.16
C ILE A 70 8.01 6.90 7.14
N SER A 71 6.99 6.23 7.68
CA SER A 71 5.59 6.66 7.53
C SER A 71 5.16 7.71 8.55
N SER A 72 5.62 7.62 9.81
CA SER A 72 5.27 8.55 10.89
C SER A 72 6.49 9.18 11.55
N GLY A 73 7.63 8.48 11.59
CA GLY A 73 8.85 8.98 12.22
C GLY A 73 9.41 10.23 11.53
N ILE A 74 9.57 10.22 10.21
CA ILE A 74 9.97 11.40 9.42
C ILE A 74 9.03 12.59 9.68
N PRO A 75 7.69 12.44 9.56
CA PRO A 75 6.75 13.51 9.94
C PRO A 75 6.94 14.04 11.37
N TYR A 76 7.14 13.16 12.36
CA TYR A 76 7.32 13.57 13.75
C TYR A 76 8.66 14.23 14.02
N LEU A 77 9.73 13.85 13.32
CA LEU A 77 11.00 14.59 13.37
C LEU A 77 10.84 16.02 12.84
N VAL A 78 10.06 16.20 11.78
CA VAL A 78 9.71 17.54 11.27
C VAL A 78 8.90 18.32 12.31
N LEU A 79 7.88 17.71 12.92
CA LEU A 79 7.12 18.36 14.00
C LEU A 79 8.00 18.73 15.20
N LYS A 80 8.90 17.83 15.61
CA LYS A 80 9.85 18.06 16.72
C LYS A 80 10.78 19.23 16.43
N TYR A 81 11.28 19.33 15.20
CA TYR A 81 12.09 20.48 14.77
C TYR A 81 11.29 21.79 14.81
N LEU A 82 10.07 21.79 14.26
CA LEU A 82 9.19 22.97 14.28
C LEU A 82 8.79 23.37 15.72
N ALA A 83 8.59 22.39 16.61
CA ALA A 83 8.32 22.62 18.02
C ALA A 83 9.47 23.34 18.73
N GLY A 84 10.73 23.09 18.32
CA GLY A 84 11.90 23.82 18.81
C GLY A 84 11.91 25.30 18.40
N ILE A 85 11.22 25.66 17.32
CA ILE A 85 11.15 27.03 16.78
C ILE A 85 9.92 27.78 17.30
N PHE A 86 8.74 27.14 17.23
CA PHE A 86 7.45 27.78 17.50
C PHE A 86 6.87 27.43 18.88
N GLY A 87 7.57 26.61 19.66
CA GLY A 87 7.17 26.15 20.99
C GLY A 87 6.41 24.82 20.95
N HIS A 88 6.74 23.93 21.90
CA HIS A 88 6.21 22.57 21.95
C HIS A 88 4.67 22.51 21.98
N GLN A 89 4.05 23.29 22.86
CA GLN A 89 2.59 23.29 23.06
C GLN A 89 1.81 23.81 21.85
N ASN A 90 2.45 24.57 20.95
CA ASN A 90 1.81 25.13 19.76
C ASN A 90 1.86 24.17 18.57
N VAL A 91 2.85 23.28 18.54
CA VAL A 91 3.13 22.42 17.38
C VAL A 91 2.78 20.96 17.65
N ILE A 92 3.07 20.45 18.84
CA ILE A 92 2.79 19.05 19.22
C ILE A 92 1.42 19.01 19.88
N THR A 93 0.41 18.70 19.08
CA THR A 93 -0.99 18.61 19.48
C THR A 93 -1.57 17.31 18.92
N PRO A 94 -2.68 16.80 19.48
CA PRO A 94 -3.35 15.61 18.95
C PRO A 94 -3.67 15.75 17.45
N TYR A 95 -4.15 16.93 17.06
CA TYR A 95 -4.49 17.23 15.68
C TYR A 95 -3.27 17.18 14.75
N THR A 96 -2.16 17.84 15.10
CA THR A 96 -0.95 17.85 14.26
C THR A 96 -0.27 16.48 14.20
N MET A 97 -0.31 15.71 15.28
CA MET A 97 0.21 14.34 15.35
C MET A 97 -0.60 13.36 14.50
N LEU A 98 -1.91 13.58 14.36
CA LEU A 98 -2.76 12.86 13.41
C LEU A 98 -2.51 13.33 11.95
N LEU A 99 -2.42 14.64 11.75
CA LEU A 99 -2.36 15.27 10.43
C LEU A 99 -1.03 15.01 9.70
N ALA A 100 0.11 15.16 10.39
CA ALA A 100 1.42 15.15 9.73
C ALA A 100 1.73 13.82 9.01
N PRO A 101 1.56 12.64 9.64
CA PRO A 101 1.71 11.35 8.94
C PRO A 101 0.72 11.17 7.79
N ARG A 102 -0.53 11.65 7.94
CA ARG A 102 -1.53 11.57 6.87
C ARG A 102 -1.18 12.45 5.66
N LEU A 103 -0.67 13.67 5.88
CA LEU A 103 -0.17 14.54 4.80
C LEU A 103 1.05 13.94 4.09
N TRP A 104 1.94 13.28 4.85
CA TRP A 104 3.08 12.58 4.29
C TRP A 104 2.65 11.42 3.38
N MET A 105 1.78 10.53 3.87
CA MET A 105 1.23 9.43 3.08
C MET A 105 0.42 9.93 1.86
N THR A 106 -0.30 11.04 2.02
CA THR A 106 -0.98 11.73 0.91
C THR A 106 0.02 12.17 -0.16
N THR A 107 1.15 12.74 0.23
CA THR A 107 2.20 13.16 -0.70
C THR A 107 2.81 11.95 -1.43
N LEU A 108 3.09 10.86 -0.70
CA LEU A 108 3.59 9.62 -1.29
C LEU A 108 2.58 8.98 -2.26
N SER A 109 1.28 9.15 -2.02
CA SER A 109 0.24 8.58 -2.89
C SER A 109 0.31 9.09 -4.34
N PHE A 110 0.85 10.29 -4.60
CA PHE A 110 1.01 10.82 -5.95
C PHE A 110 2.05 10.08 -6.79
N ILE A 111 2.95 9.33 -6.15
CA ILE A 111 3.85 8.41 -6.86
C ILE A 111 3.02 7.40 -7.66
N VAL A 112 1.92 6.93 -7.09
CA VAL A 112 1.00 5.98 -7.74
C VAL A 112 0.34 6.61 -8.96
N ASP A 113 -0.20 7.83 -8.84
CA ASP A 113 -0.83 8.55 -9.97
C ASP A 113 0.14 8.62 -11.16
N ALA A 114 1.39 9.02 -10.92
CA ALA A 114 2.41 9.14 -11.95
C ALA A 114 2.78 7.78 -12.57
N LEU A 115 2.87 6.72 -11.75
CA LEU A 115 3.22 5.38 -12.21
C LEU A 115 2.07 4.67 -12.95
N ILE A 116 0.82 4.91 -12.56
CA ILE A 116 -0.37 4.49 -13.29
C ILE A 116 -0.37 5.14 -14.67
N TYR A 117 -0.16 6.45 -14.76
CA TYR A 117 -0.09 7.16 -16.04
C TYR A 117 0.97 6.54 -16.96
N ARG A 118 2.22 6.42 -16.45
CA ARG A 118 3.35 5.87 -17.22
C ARG A 118 3.09 4.46 -17.71
N LEU A 119 2.53 3.60 -16.86
CA LEU A 119 2.23 2.22 -17.21
C LEU A 119 1.07 2.13 -18.21
N ALA A 120 0.00 2.88 -18.00
CA ALA A 120 -1.16 2.90 -18.88
C ALA A 120 -0.81 3.39 -20.30
N VAL A 121 0.06 4.40 -20.43
CA VAL A 121 0.59 4.85 -21.73
C VAL A 121 1.26 3.69 -22.47
N LYS A 122 2.06 2.87 -21.78
CA LYS A 122 2.72 1.68 -22.36
C LYS A 122 1.70 0.60 -22.72
N CYS A 123 0.73 0.32 -21.85
CA CYS A 123 -0.32 -0.67 -22.08
C CYS A 123 -1.21 -0.34 -23.28
N TYR A 124 -1.45 0.94 -23.56
CA TYR A 124 -2.33 1.40 -24.63
C TYR A 124 -1.60 2.12 -25.76
N ASN A 125 -0.36 1.72 -26.07
CA ASN A 125 0.40 2.15 -27.24
C ASN A 125 0.46 3.68 -27.43
N GLY A 126 0.71 4.42 -26.35
CA GLY A 126 0.81 5.89 -26.40
C GLY A 126 -0.50 6.63 -26.19
N ASN A 127 -1.64 5.94 -25.99
CA ASN A 127 -2.93 6.60 -25.80
C ASN A 127 -3.01 7.33 -24.44
N ALA A 128 -2.70 8.62 -24.47
CA ALA A 128 -2.73 9.49 -23.30
C ALA A 128 -4.15 9.66 -22.71
N VAL A 129 -5.21 9.50 -23.50
CA VAL A 129 -6.58 9.64 -23.00
C VAL A 129 -6.91 8.48 -22.07
N ASN A 130 -6.67 7.23 -22.49
CA ASN A 130 -6.85 6.05 -21.64
C ASN A 130 -5.96 6.12 -20.39
N ALA A 131 -4.73 6.62 -20.52
CA ALA A 131 -3.85 6.81 -19.37
C ALA A 131 -4.39 7.83 -18.37
N ASN A 132 -4.87 8.99 -18.84
CA ASN A 132 -5.51 9.98 -17.98
C ASN A 132 -6.82 9.47 -17.35
N VAL A 133 -7.58 8.63 -18.06
CA VAL A 133 -8.77 7.97 -17.48
C VAL A 133 -8.36 6.99 -16.37
N ALA A 134 -7.32 6.18 -16.57
CA ALA A 134 -6.81 5.27 -15.53
C ALA A 134 -6.39 6.02 -14.25
N VAL A 135 -5.68 7.14 -14.41
CA VAL A 135 -5.30 8.02 -13.30
C VAL A 135 -6.53 8.59 -12.61
N ASN A 136 -7.53 9.05 -13.36
CA ASN A 136 -8.75 9.60 -12.77
C ASN A 136 -9.59 8.53 -12.06
N LEU A 137 -9.61 7.28 -12.54
CA LEU A 137 -10.24 6.17 -11.82
C LEU A 137 -9.56 5.96 -10.46
N PHE A 138 -8.23 6.00 -10.40
CA PHE A 138 -7.53 5.97 -9.11
C PHE A 138 -7.83 7.20 -8.25
N ALA A 139 -7.68 8.41 -8.82
CA ALA A 139 -7.79 9.66 -8.08
C ALA A 139 -9.21 9.97 -7.57
N THR A 140 -10.24 9.40 -8.20
CA THR A 140 -11.64 9.50 -7.75
C THR A 140 -12.08 8.34 -6.85
N SER A 141 -11.18 7.38 -6.58
CA SER A 141 -11.51 6.23 -5.75
C SER A 141 -11.50 6.57 -4.26
N TYR A 142 -12.44 6.01 -3.50
CA TYR A 142 -12.43 6.14 -2.05
C TYR A 142 -11.24 5.41 -1.42
N VAL A 143 -10.74 4.36 -2.10
CA VAL A 143 -9.47 3.71 -1.77
C VAL A 143 -8.33 4.71 -1.71
N CYS A 144 -8.24 5.59 -2.70
CA CYS A 144 -7.25 6.66 -2.73
C CYS A 144 -7.46 7.67 -1.60
N PHE A 145 -8.69 8.14 -1.39
CA PHE A 145 -8.98 9.17 -0.38
C PHE A 145 -8.88 8.69 1.07
N ALA A 146 -9.25 7.43 1.33
CA ALA A 146 -9.38 6.88 2.68
C ALA A 146 -8.23 5.95 3.06
N TYR A 147 -7.71 5.10 2.17
CA TYR A 147 -6.63 4.17 2.53
C TYR A 147 -5.24 4.73 2.21
N CYS A 148 -5.03 5.28 1.01
CA CYS A 148 -3.71 5.74 0.58
C CYS A 148 -3.18 6.96 1.34
N THR A 149 -4.07 7.72 1.98
CA THR A 149 -3.74 8.90 2.79
C THR A 149 -3.43 8.56 4.25
N ARG A 150 -3.55 7.29 4.64
CA ARG A 150 -3.34 6.81 6.01
C ARG A 150 -2.11 5.93 6.11
N THR A 151 -1.62 5.75 7.34
CA THR A 151 -0.39 5.06 7.73
C THR A 151 -0.50 3.53 7.68
N PHE A 152 -1.15 2.99 6.65
CA PHE A 152 -1.19 1.55 6.41
C PHE A 152 0.02 1.09 5.60
N SER A 153 0.67 0.01 6.04
CA SER A 153 1.70 -0.68 5.24
C SER A 153 1.16 -1.14 3.88
N ASN A 154 -0.14 -1.45 3.79
CA ASN A 154 -0.88 -1.76 2.56
C ASN A 154 -0.79 -0.66 1.49
N SER A 155 -0.73 0.61 1.91
CA SER A 155 -0.59 1.74 0.99
C SER A 155 0.82 1.80 0.38
N VAL A 156 1.83 1.37 1.15
CA VAL A 156 3.20 1.21 0.65
C VAL A 156 3.31 0.04 -0.32
N ASP A 157 2.62 -1.08 -0.06
CA ASP A 157 2.56 -2.20 -1.01
C ASP A 157 1.98 -1.80 -2.36
N LEU A 158 0.98 -0.92 -2.37
CA LEU A 158 0.41 -0.38 -3.59
C LEU A 158 1.45 0.45 -4.36
N ILE A 159 2.23 1.30 -3.66
CA ILE A 159 3.34 2.05 -4.27
C ILE A 159 4.40 1.09 -4.83
N PHE A 160 4.80 0.08 -4.05
CA PHE A 160 5.79 -0.91 -4.46
C PHE A 160 5.34 -1.74 -5.66
N LEU A 161 4.07 -2.16 -5.72
CA LEU A 161 3.55 -2.81 -6.90
C LEU A 161 3.56 -1.88 -8.12
N ALA A 162 3.18 -0.61 -7.96
CA ALA A 162 3.22 0.37 -9.04
C ALA A 162 4.64 0.56 -9.61
N ILE A 163 5.65 0.60 -8.72
CA ILE A 163 7.06 0.69 -9.10
C ILE A 163 7.49 -0.60 -9.82
N LEU A 164 7.20 -1.77 -9.23
CA LEU A 164 7.57 -3.07 -9.78
C LEU A 164 7.00 -3.29 -11.18
N LEU A 165 5.71 -3.00 -11.38
CA LEU A 165 5.08 -3.13 -12.70
C LEU A 165 5.72 -2.20 -13.73
N ASN A 166 6.12 -0.99 -13.36
CA ASN A 166 6.82 -0.07 -14.27
C ASN A 166 8.23 -0.56 -14.63
N LEU A 167 8.98 -1.11 -13.67
CA LEU A 167 10.31 -1.69 -13.89
C LEU A 167 10.25 -2.90 -14.83
N VAL A 168 9.25 -3.76 -14.64
CA VAL A 168 9.07 -5.01 -15.38
C VAL A 168 8.41 -4.80 -16.75
N ALA A 169 7.55 -3.79 -16.91
CA ALA A 169 6.89 -3.50 -18.18
C ALA A 169 7.85 -3.04 -19.29
N GLU A 170 8.94 -2.34 -18.94
CA GLU A 170 9.91 -1.85 -19.92
C GLU A 170 10.58 -2.96 -20.76
N PRO A 171 11.16 -4.01 -20.14
CA PRO A 171 11.78 -5.09 -20.90
C PRO A 171 10.74 -5.99 -21.57
N ILE A 172 9.60 -6.28 -20.92
CA ILE A 172 8.54 -7.14 -21.49
C ILE A 172 7.91 -6.53 -22.75
N GLY A 173 7.79 -5.20 -22.78
CA GLY A 173 7.21 -4.47 -23.91
C GLY A 173 8.13 -4.37 -25.14
N LYS A 174 9.41 -4.75 -25.06
CA LYS A 174 10.36 -4.68 -26.17
C LYS A 174 10.67 -6.09 -26.69
N GLU A 175 10.65 -6.27 -28.00
CA GLU A 175 11.16 -7.50 -28.61
C GLU A 175 12.67 -7.60 -28.40
N HIS A 176 13.09 -8.77 -27.91
CA HIS A 176 14.47 -9.22 -27.67
C HIS A 176 15.56 -8.16 -27.82
N ASN A 177 15.96 -7.58 -26.70
CA ASN A 177 17.15 -6.74 -26.64
C ASN A 177 17.75 -6.81 -25.24
N VAL A 178 18.35 -7.95 -24.89
CA VAL A 178 19.40 -7.96 -23.87
C VAL A 178 20.57 -7.21 -24.47
N LYS A 179 20.64 -5.90 -24.24
CA LYS A 179 21.69 -5.07 -24.84
C LYS A 179 23.00 -5.16 -24.06
N ASN A 180 22.97 -5.41 -22.73
CA ASN A 180 24.17 -5.60 -21.89
C ASN A 180 23.85 -6.35 -20.56
N LEU A 181 24.82 -7.10 -20.02
CA LEU A 181 24.72 -7.78 -18.70
C LEU A 181 24.52 -6.78 -17.54
N LEU A 182 25.14 -5.61 -17.65
CA LEU A 182 25.02 -4.53 -16.67
C LEU A 182 23.56 -4.08 -16.51
N ASP A 183 22.80 -3.98 -17.60
CA ASP A 183 21.39 -3.56 -17.57
C ASP A 183 20.52 -4.60 -16.85
N ILE A 184 20.83 -5.90 -17.03
CA ILE A 184 20.14 -6.98 -16.29
C ILE A 184 20.45 -6.85 -14.81
N ASN A 185 21.72 -6.66 -14.45
CA ASN A 185 22.14 -6.55 -13.05
C ASN A 185 21.52 -5.34 -12.35
N ILE A 186 21.54 -4.17 -12.98
CA ILE A 186 20.94 -2.95 -12.42
C ILE A 186 19.43 -3.14 -12.25
N LYS A 187 18.72 -3.66 -13.26
CA LYS A 187 17.27 -3.87 -13.17
C LYS A 187 16.91 -4.94 -12.14
N GLY A 188 17.65 -6.04 -12.11
CA GLY A 188 17.51 -7.11 -11.12
C GLY A 188 17.70 -6.58 -9.70
N TYR A 189 18.72 -5.75 -9.49
CA TYR A 189 18.96 -5.08 -8.22
C TYR A 189 17.73 -4.27 -7.77
N PHE A 190 17.21 -3.37 -8.62
CA PHE A 190 16.02 -2.58 -8.26
C PHE A 190 14.76 -3.43 -8.04
N ILE A 191 14.52 -4.44 -8.88
CA ILE A 191 13.39 -5.36 -8.71
C ILE A 191 13.49 -6.07 -7.35
N ALA A 192 14.66 -6.62 -7.02
CA ALA A 192 14.89 -7.26 -5.74
C ALA A 192 14.77 -6.28 -4.56
N THR A 193 15.29 -5.06 -4.65
CA THR A 193 15.12 -4.05 -3.59
C THR A 193 13.65 -3.87 -3.26
N ILE A 194 12.77 -3.72 -4.27
CA ILE A 194 11.34 -3.55 -4.03
C ILE A 194 10.73 -4.81 -3.38
N ILE A 195 11.03 -6.00 -3.89
CA ILE A 195 10.45 -7.26 -3.39
C ILE A 195 10.87 -7.52 -1.95
N PHE A 196 12.18 -7.44 -1.65
CA PHE A 196 12.70 -7.77 -0.33
C PHE A 196 12.33 -6.69 0.70
N THR A 197 12.32 -5.41 0.32
CA THR A 197 11.78 -4.35 1.20
C THR A 197 10.30 -4.62 1.51
N SER A 198 9.49 -4.96 0.50
CA SER A 198 8.07 -5.31 0.69
C SER A 198 7.93 -6.51 1.63
N PHE A 199 8.73 -7.56 1.42
CA PHE A 199 8.73 -8.75 2.25
C PHE A 199 9.06 -8.44 3.71
N HIS A 200 10.07 -7.61 3.98
CA HIS A 200 10.44 -7.29 5.35
C HIS A 200 9.42 -6.42 6.08
N ILE A 201 8.78 -5.48 5.37
CA ILE A 201 7.66 -4.70 5.91
C ILE A 201 6.46 -5.60 6.18
N ARG A 202 6.14 -6.48 5.23
CA ARG A 202 5.05 -7.44 5.34
C ARG A 202 5.26 -8.65 4.42
N PRO A 203 5.52 -9.85 4.96
CA PRO A 203 5.80 -11.05 4.16
C PRO A 203 4.70 -11.41 3.14
N SER A 204 3.43 -11.18 3.47
CA SER A 204 2.30 -11.47 2.56
C SER A 204 2.31 -10.62 1.28
N SER A 205 3.07 -9.52 1.25
CA SER A 205 3.25 -8.65 0.10
C SER A 205 3.97 -9.32 -1.08
N MET A 206 4.65 -10.45 -0.87
CA MET A 206 5.21 -11.24 -1.97
C MET A 206 4.14 -11.73 -2.98
N SER A 207 2.88 -11.82 -2.56
CA SER A 207 1.74 -12.21 -3.40
C SER A 207 1.61 -11.35 -4.67
N PHE A 208 1.83 -10.03 -4.56
CA PHE A 208 1.75 -9.13 -5.72
C PHE A 208 2.99 -9.18 -6.61
N ALA A 209 4.14 -9.58 -6.05
CA ALA A 209 5.39 -9.66 -6.79
C ALA A 209 5.52 -10.94 -7.61
N ALA A 210 4.81 -12.00 -7.21
CA ALA A 210 4.93 -13.33 -7.81
C ALA A 210 4.83 -13.32 -9.34
N PHE A 211 3.72 -12.86 -9.90
CA PHE A 211 3.52 -12.90 -11.36
C PHE A 211 4.40 -11.92 -12.15
N PRO A 212 4.57 -10.64 -11.75
CA PRO A 212 5.49 -9.72 -12.43
C PRO A 212 6.92 -10.27 -12.52
N VAL A 213 7.43 -10.83 -11.44
CA VAL A 213 8.81 -11.32 -11.38
C VAL A 213 8.98 -12.56 -12.23
N ILE A 214 8.02 -13.50 -12.18
CA ILE A 214 8.01 -14.68 -13.07
C ILE A 214 8.03 -14.23 -14.53
N MET A 215 7.12 -13.32 -14.91
CA MET A 215 7.06 -12.77 -16.26
C MET A 215 8.38 -12.12 -16.69
N TRP A 216 9.05 -11.38 -15.79
CA TRP A 216 10.33 -10.73 -16.08
C TRP A 216 11.49 -11.74 -16.22
N VAL A 217 11.56 -12.72 -15.33
CA VAL A 217 12.60 -13.77 -15.33
C VAL A 217 12.50 -14.61 -16.61
N PHE A 218 11.29 -14.96 -17.04
CA PHE A 218 11.06 -15.87 -18.17
C PHE A 218 10.73 -15.16 -19.50
N GLN A 219 10.86 -13.83 -19.59
CA GLN A 219 10.40 -13.07 -20.77
C GLN A 219 11.08 -13.43 -22.11
N ASN A 220 12.28 -14.03 -22.07
CA ASN A 220 13.06 -14.41 -23.25
C ASN A 220 13.12 -15.93 -23.47
N VAL A 221 12.22 -16.70 -22.83
CA VAL A 221 12.16 -18.15 -23.04
C VAL A 221 11.71 -18.43 -24.48
N SER A 222 12.53 -19.18 -25.21
CA SER A 222 12.26 -19.63 -26.57
C SER A 222 12.58 -21.11 -26.72
N LEU A 223 11.64 -21.87 -27.29
CA LEU A 223 11.76 -23.31 -27.51
C LEU A 223 11.99 -23.66 -28.99
N SER A 224 12.45 -22.71 -29.80
CA SER A 224 12.52 -22.89 -31.26
C SER A 224 13.64 -23.82 -31.72
N ASN A 225 14.79 -23.84 -31.04
CA ASN A 225 15.91 -24.73 -31.31
C ASN A 225 16.86 -24.87 -30.10
N ASN A 226 17.75 -25.86 -30.10
CA ASN A 226 18.66 -26.14 -28.98
C ASN A 226 19.53 -24.94 -28.58
N LYS A 227 19.99 -24.13 -29.53
CA LYS A 227 20.78 -22.92 -29.24
C LYS A 227 19.95 -21.85 -28.54
N ALA A 228 18.71 -21.66 -28.98
CA ALA A 228 17.76 -20.73 -28.37
C ALA A 228 17.39 -21.18 -26.95
N VAL A 229 17.13 -22.47 -26.75
CA VAL A 229 16.85 -23.07 -25.43
C VAL A 229 18.02 -22.83 -24.47
N PHE A 230 19.25 -23.15 -24.89
CA PHE A 230 20.44 -22.92 -24.07
C PHE A 230 20.62 -21.43 -23.70
N LYS A 231 20.41 -20.53 -24.67
CA LYS A 231 20.45 -19.08 -24.42
C LYS A 231 19.36 -18.63 -23.43
N SER A 232 18.15 -19.17 -23.53
CA SER A 232 17.05 -18.87 -22.60
C SER A 232 17.36 -19.33 -21.19
N ILE A 233 17.98 -20.51 -21.01
CA ILE A 233 18.42 -21.00 -19.68
C ILE A 233 19.44 -20.04 -19.07
N ILE A 234 20.45 -19.62 -19.85
CA ILE A 234 21.46 -18.66 -19.37
C ILE A 234 20.83 -17.31 -19.01
N ASP A 235 19.98 -16.73 -19.87
CA ASP A 235 19.32 -15.45 -19.57
C ASP A 235 18.45 -15.53 -18.32
N THR A 236 17.71 -16.63 -18.16
CA THR A 236 16.90 -16.91 -16.97
C THR A 236 17.77 -16.98 -15.72
N PHE A 237 18.87 -17.73 -15.77
CA PHE A 237 19.82 -17.86 -14.66
C PHE A 237 20.42 -16.51 -14.29
N LEU A 238 20.87 -15.71 -15.26
CA LEU A 238 21.44 -14.39 -15.02
C LEU A 238 20.43 -13.43 -14.38
N ARG A 239 19.16 -13.47 -14.80
CA ARG A 239 18.08 -12.67 -14.19
C ARG A 239 17.84 -13.09 -12.75
N VAL A 240 17.74 -14.38 -12.46
CA VAL A 240 17.58 -14.86 -11.08
C VAL A 240 18.78 -14.46 -10.22
N PHE A 241 19.99 -14.67 -10.73
CA PHE A 241 21.22 -14.33 -10.03
C PHE A 241 21.33 -12.83 -9.75
N SER A 242 20.86 -11.98 -10.68
CA SER A 242 20.87 -10.52 -10.49
C SER A 242 19.99 -10.01 -9.34
N LEU A 243 19.06 -10.83 -8.83
CA LEU A 243 18.24 -10.49 -7.67
C LEU A 243 19.02 -10.64 -6.35
N TYR A 244 20.02 -11.52 -6.31
CA TYR A 244 20.71 -11.93 -5.09
C TYR A 244 21.41 -10.78 -4.34
N PRO A 245 22.16 -9.87 -5.00
CA PRO A 245 22.88 -8.83 -4.27
C PRO A 245 21.95 -7.87 -3.50
N ALA A 246 20.86 -7.43 -4.12
CA ALA A 246 19.89 -6.56 -3.46
C ALA A 246 19.10 -7.31 -2.37
N ALA A 247 18.81 -8.59 -2.56
CA ALA A 247 18.20 -9.43 -1.53
C ALA A 247 19.04 -9.44 -0.24
N LEU A 248 20.35 -9.70 -0.40
CA LEU A 248 21.29 -9.73 0.71
C LEU A 248 21.39 -8.36 1.39
N VAL A 249 21.60 -7.29 0.61
CA VAL A 249 21.71 -5.92 1.14
C VAL A 249 20.45 -5.54 1.92
N CYS A 250 19.26 -5.76 1.36
CA CYS A 250 18.01 -5.43 2.05
C CYS A 250 17.88 -6.24 3.34
N SER A 251 18.10 -7.55 3.31
CA SER A 251 17.95 -8.41 4.49
C SER A 251 18.90 -8.00 5.62
N VAL A 252 20.15 -7.69 5.29
CA VAL A 252 21.13 -7.20 6.27
C VAL A 252 20.72 -5.83 6.80
N THR A 253 20.30 -4.90 5.94
CA THR A 253 19.85 -3.57 6.38
C THR A 253 18.68 -3.66 7.35
N PHE A 254 17.63 -4.43 7.02
CA PHE A 254 16.47 -4.61 7.88
C PHE A 254 16.87 -5.27 9.21
N ALA A 255 17.71 -6.30 9.18
CA ALA A 255 18.21 -6.95 10.38
C ALA A 255 19.02 -6.01 11.28
N VAL A 256 19.89 -5.19 10.71
CA VAL A 256 20.68 -4.22 11.47
C VAL A 256 19.78 -3.14 12.06
N CYS A 257 18.86 -2.57 11.28
CA CYS A 257 17.93 -1.56 11.79
C CYS A 257 17.05 -2.10 12.91
N ASP A 258 16.48 -3.29 12.73
CA ASP A 258 15.67 -3.94 13.76
C ASP A 258 16.52 -4.32 14.98
N GLY A 259 17.75 -4.80 14.79
CA GLY A 259 18.65 -5.17 15.90
C GLY A 259 19.20 -3.97 16.67
N LEU A 260 19.23 -2.78 16.07
CA LEU A 260 19.55 -1.55 16.78
C LEU A 260 18.37 -1.02 17.58
N TYR A 261 17.14 -1.34 17.16
CA TYR A 261 15.93 -0.88 17.81
C TYR A 261 15.46 -1.84 18.92
N PHE A 262 15.42 -3.14 18.63
CA PHE A 262 15.13 -4.22 19.57
C PHE A 262 16.43 -4.72 20.23
N ASP A 263 16.35 -5.67 21.16
CA ASP A 263 17.56 -6.28 21.76
C ASP A 263 18.46 -6.90 20.67
N GLN A 264 19.70 -6.42 20.57
CA GLN A 264 20.73 -6.89 19.63
C GLN A 264 20.89 -8.41 19.67
N ASN A 265 20.78 -9.02 20.85
CA ASN A 265 20.93 -10.47 21.01
C ASN A 265 19.77 -11.28 20.43
N ALA A 266 18.58 -10.68 20.31
CA ALA A 266 17.39 -11.30 19.74
C ALA A 266 17.42 -11.29 18.21
N VAL A 267 17.90 -10.20 17.59
CA VAL A 267 17.87 -10.01 16.13
C VAL A 267 19.11 -10.58 15.40
N MET A 268 20.28 -10.57 16.06
CA MET A 268 21.53 -11.07 15.45
C MET A 268 21.58 -12.59 15.22
N ARG A 269 20.58 -13.36 15.69
CA ARG A 269 20.51 -14.81 15.41
C ARG A 269 20.17 -15.13 13.95
N PHE A 270 19.44 -14.25 13.24
CA PHE A 270 19.14 -14.43 11.81
C PHE A 270 18.72 -13.10 11.16
N PRO A 271 19.24 -12.73 9.97
CA PRO A 271 18.87 -11.47 9.29
C PRO A 271 17.41 -11.40 8.80
N TRP A 272 16.62 -12.43 9.09
CA TRP A 272 15.22 -12.56 8.74
C TRP A 272 14.32 -12.67 9.98
N GLY A 273 14.87 -12.53 11.19
CA GLY A 273 14.19 -12.84 12.46
C GLY A 273 12.81 -12.19 12.58
N THR A 274 12.72 -10.87 12.42
CA THR A 274 11.46 -10.12 12.51
C THR A 274 10.43 -10.58 11.49
N SER A 275 10.84 -10.71 10.22
CA SER A 275 9.95 -11.09 9.13
C SER A 275 9.51 -12.56 9.22
N LEU A 276 10.38 -13.44 9.72
CA LEU A 276 10.04 -14.85 9.99
C LEU A 276 9.09 -14.98 11.18
N ASN A 277 9.25 -14.17 12.23
CA ASN A 277 8.29 -14.11 13.33
C ASN A 277 6.91 -13.67 12.83
N ASN A 278 6.86 -12.63 11.98
CA ASN A 278 5.62 -12.20 11.34
C ASN A 278 4.98 -13.33 10.52
N LEU A 279 5.78 -14.03 9.71
CA LEU A 279 5.30 -15.15 8.90
C LEU A 279 4.78 -16.30 9.78
N LYS A 280 5.53 -16.66 10.83
CA LYS A 280 5.14 -17.70 11.80
C LYS A 280 3.82 -17.35 12.50
N TYR A 281 3.63 -16.07 12.84
CA TYR A 281 2.38 -15.60 13.40
C TYR A 281 1.21 -15.76 12.43
N ASN A 282 1.37 -15.30 11.17
CA ASN A 282 0.33 -15.35 10.14
C ASN A 282 0.05 -16.77 9.59
N LEU A 283 0.89 -17.75 9.91
CA LEU A 283 0.66 -19.16 9.58
C LEU A 283 0.03 -19.95 10.76
N ASN A 284 -0.05 -19.37 11.96
CA ASN A 284 -0.55 -20.07 13.13
C ASN A 284 -2.07 -19.94 13.27
N SER A 285 -2.78 -21.03 12.94
CA SER A 285 -4.24 -21.09 12.92
C SER A 285 -4.91 -20.73 14.25
N SER A 286 -4.33 -21.15 15.40
CA SER A 286 -4.93 -20.89 16.72
C SER A 286 -4.83 -19.42 17.16
N MET A 287 -3.86 -18.68 16.63
CA MET A 287 -3.72 -17.24 16.87
C MET A 287 -4.64 -16.43 15.94
N LEU A 288 -4.90 -16.93 14.74
CA LEU A 288 -5.75 -16.28 13.74
C LEU A 288 -7.24 -16.38 14.05
N GLU A 289 -7.68 -17.41 14.77
CA GLU A 289 -9.07 -17.55 15.21
C GLU A 289 -9.55 -16.35 16.04
N GLN A 290 -8.65 -15.71 16.80
CA GLN A 290 -8.95 -14.50 17.57
C GLN A 290 -9.19 -13.27 16.69
N HIS A 291 -8.68 -13.28 15.45
CA HIS A 291 -8.79 -12.19 14.46
C HIS A 291 -9.83 -12.46 13.36
N GLY A 292 -10.57 -13.57 13.48
CA GLY A 292 -11.60 -13.98 12.52
C GLY A 292 -11.04 -14.76 11.33
N VAL A 293 -11.59 -15.97 11.14
CA VAL A 293 -11.30 -16.84 9.99
C VAL A 293 -12.33 -16.61 8.90
N HIS A 294 -11.86 -16.49 7.66
CA HIS A 294 -12.68 -16.19 6.50
C HIS A 294 -12.63 -17.34 5.49
N PRO A 295 -13.73 -17.61 4.76
CA PRO A 295 -13.70 -18.54 3.62
C PRO A 295 -12.72 -18.08 2.54
N LEU A 296 -12.12 -19.04 1.81
CA LEU A 296 -11.11 -18.76 0.77
C LEU A 296 -11.61 -17.82 -0.35
N TYR A 297 -12.92 -17.71 -0.56
CA TYR A 297 -13.51 -16.84 -1.59
C TYR A 297 -13.74 -15.39 -1.11
N THR A 298 -13.41 -15.04 0.13
CA THR A 298 -13.71 -13.72 0.69
C THR A 298 -12.99 -12.63 -0.09
N HIS A 299 -11.71 -12.80 -0.40
CA HIS A 299 -10.99 -11.84 -1.22
C HIS A 299 -11.61 -11.65 -2.61
N SER A 300 -11.92 -12.75 -3.30
CA SER A 300 -12.40 -12.71 -4.68
C SER A 300 -13.84 -12.22 -4.83
N LEU A 301 -14.75 -12.61 -3.93
CA LEU A 301 -16.19 -12.30 -4.04
C LEU A 301 -16.63 -11.11 -3.19
N VAL A 302 -15.99 -10.86 -2.05
CA VAL A 302 -16.38 -9.79 -1.13
C VAL A 302 -15.42 -8.61 -1.23
N ASN A 303 -14.13 -8.82 -0.97
CA ASN A 303 -13.18 -7.71 -0.84
C ASN A 303 -12.94 -6.99 -2.18
N MET A 304 -12.85 -7.73 -3.30
CA MET A 304 -12.77 -7.12 -4.63
C MET A 304 -13.98 -6.23 -4.91
N GLN A 305 -15.20 -6.71 -4.62
CA GLN A 305 -16.42 -5.93 -4.82
C GLN A 305 -16.48 -4.72 -3.88
N LEU A 306 -16.07 -4.90 -2.62
CA LEU A 306 -16.07 -3.85 -1.61
C LEU A 306 -15.12 -2.71 -1.97
N LEU A 307 -13.91 -3.01 -2.45
CA LEU A 307 -12.90 -2.01 -2.79
C LEU A 307 -13.11 -1.37 -4.17
N PHE A 308 -13.53 -2.17 -5.16
CA PHE A 308 -13.48 -1.75 -6.57
C PHE A 308 -14.84 -1.67 -7.24
N GLY A 309 -15.91 -2.18 -6.60
CA GLY A 309 -17.28 -1.99 -7.02
C GLY A 309 -17.51 -2.33 -8.50
N PRO A 310 -17.98 -1.38 -9.33
CA PRO A 310 -18.19 -1.61 -10.76
C PRO A 310 -16.96 -2.10 -11.53
N LEU A 311 -15.74 -1.75 -11.08
CA LEU A 311 -14.52 -2.18 -11.76
C LEU A 311 -14.30 -3.69 -11.66
N THR A 312 -14.78 -4.34 -10.60
CA THR A 312 -14.69 -5.82 -10.45
C THR A 312 -15.42 -6.53 -11.58
N VAL A 313 -16.58 -6.01 -11.99
CA VAL A 313 -17.35 -6.56 -13.12
C VAL A 313 -16.70 -6.21 -14.46
N LEU A 314 -16.26 -4.95 -14.62
CA LEU A 314 -15.58 -4.52 -15.86
C LEU A 314 -14.24 -5.22 -16.10
N MET A 315 -13.56 -5.62 -15.03
CA MET A 315 -12.33 -6.40 -15.11
C MET A 315 -12.55 -7.71 -15.87
N LEU A 316 -13.67 -8.40 -15.65
CA LEU A 316 -14.01 -9.63 -16.39
C LEU A 316 -14.15 -9.36 -17.89
N LYS A 317 -14.80 -8.24 -18.25
CA LYS A 317 -14.88 -7.77 -19.63
C LYS A 317 -13.51 -7.44 -20.21
N SER A 318 -12.64 -6.81 -19.42
CA SER A 318 -11.25 -6.54 -19.79
C SER A 318 -10.44 -7.79 -20.08
N ILE A 319 -10.59 -8.83 -19.24
CA ILE A 319 -9.92 -10.11 -19.43
C ILE A 319 -10.38 -10.74 -20.74
N TYR A 320 -11.69 -10.84 -20.96
CA TYR A 320 -12.25 -11.37 -22.20
C TYR A 320 -11.73 -10.62 -23.44
N SER A 321 -11.78 -9.28 -23.41
CA SER A 321 -11.30 -8.42 -24.49
C SER A 321 -9.79 -8.55 -24.76
N THR A 322 -8.99 -8.84 -23.73
CA THR A 322 -7.54 -9.04 -23.88
C THR A 322 -7.25 -10.37 -24.57
N ILE A 323 -8.00 -11.42 -24.21
CA ILE A 323 -7.88 -12.75 -24.81
C ILE A 323 -8.28 -12.72 -26.29
N THR A 324 -9.40 -12.05 -26.63
CA THR A 324 -9.84 -11.88 -28.02
C THR A 324 -8.97 -10.90 -28.82
N GLY A 325 -8.06 -10.19 -28.14
CA GLY A 325 -7.02 -9.38 -28.76
C GLY A 325 -7.48 -8.01 -29.23
N ALA A 326 -8.55 -7.48 -28.67
CA ALA A 326 -9.19 -6.27 -29.19
C ALA A 326 -8.35 -5.00 -28.98
N HIS A 327 -7.64 -4.84 -27.85
CA HIS A 327 -7.05 -3.55 -27.46
C HIS A 327 -5.67 -3.67 -26.77
N GLY A 328 -4.76 -2.73 -27.06
CA GLY A 328 -3.52 -2.50 -26.33
C GLY A 328 -2.37 -3.48 -26.58
N ASN A 329 -1.30 -3.36 -25.79
CA ASN A 329 -0.16 -4.26 -25.79
C ASN A 329 -0.50 -5.52 -24.98
N LYS A 330 -0.76 -6.63 -25.69
CA LYS A 330 -1.20 -7.90 -25.08
C LYS A 330 -0.27 -8.38 -23.96
N LYS A 331 1.06 -8.32 -24.14
CA LYS A 331 2.02 -8.80 -23.12
C LYS A 331 1.88 -8.03 -21.81
N LEU A 332 1.70 -6.70 -21.90
CA LEU A 332 1.54 -5.85 -20.73
C LEU A 332 0.16 -6.01 -20.10
N LEU A 333 -0.90 -6.23 -20.88
CA LEU A 333 -2.22 -6.52 -20.32
C LEU A 333 -2.25 -7.88 -19.60
N TYR A 334 -1.59 -8.91 -20.15
CA TYR A 334 -1.40 -10.19 -19.46
C TYR A 334 -0.58 -10.04 -18.17
N LEU A 335 0.45 -9.18 -18.17
CA LEU A 335 1.17 -8.82 -16.95
C LEU A 335 0.21 -8.29 -15.87
N LEU A 336 -0.66 -7.32 -16.21
CA LEU A 336 -1.63 -6.75 -15.25
C LEU A 336 -2.66 -7.79 -14.77
N ILE A 337 -3.22 -8.57 -15.68
CA ILE A 337 -4.22 -9.61 -15.37
C ILE A 337 -3.61 -10.68 -14.46
N GLY A 338 -2.44 -11.21 -14.81
CA GLY A 338 -1.80 -12.25 -14.01
C GLY A 338 -1.35 -11.74 -12.65
N THR A 339 -0.90 -10.48 -12.55
CA THR A 339 -0.60 -9.83 -11.25
C THR A 339 -1.84 -9.75 -10.37
N LEU A 340 -2.96 -9.32 -10.94
CA LEU A 340 -4.23 -9.24 -10.21
C LEU A 340 -4.64 -10.61 -9.68
N PHE A 341 -4.65 -11.63 -10.54
CA PHE A 341 -5.05 -12.98 -10.15
C PHE A 341 -4.08 -13.60 -9.16
N SER A 342 -2.76 -13.48 -9.35
CA SER A 342 -1.79 -14.06 -8.42
C SER A 342 -1.91 -13.42 -7.03
N THR A 343 -2.09 -12.10 -6.98
CA THR A 343 -2.24 -11.38 -5.70
C THR A 343 -3.47 -11.87 -4.94
N VAL A 344 -4.63 -11.86 -5.60
CA VAL A 344 -5.90 -12.27 -4.98
C VAL A 344 -5.85 -13.75 -4.61
N PHE A 345 -5.36 -14.62 -5.49
CA PHE A 345 -5.30 -16.06 -5.24
C PHE A 345 -4.38 -16.41 -4.07
N ILE A 346 -3.14 -15.91 -4.05
CA ILE A 346 -2.17 -16.24 -3.01
C ILE A 346 -2.66 -15.71 -1.64
N LEU A 347 -3.19 -14.49 -1.58
CA LEU A 347 -3.73 -13.94 -0.33
C LEU A 347 -5.01 -14.64 0.13
N SER A 348 -5.80 -15.19 -0.80
CA SER A 348 -6.97 -16.01 -0.48
C SER A 348 -6.63 -17.32 0.24
N LEU A 349 -5.38 -17.79 0.17
CA LEU A 349 -4.93 -18.97 0.91
C LEU A 349 -4.65 -18.67 2.39
N ILE A 350 -4.54 -17.39 2.76
CA ILE A 350 -4.35 -16.96 4.15
C ILE A 350 -5.74 -16.89 4.82
N PRO A 351 -5.95 -17.52 5.99
CA PRO A 351 -7.26 -17.57 6.65
C PRO A 351 -7.85 -16.20 7.01
N HIS A 352 -7.00 -15.25 7.38
CA HIS A 352 -7.42 -13.90 7.75
C HIS A 352 -7.41 -12.99 6.51
N GLN A 353 -8.60 -12.54 6.08
CA GLN A 353 -8.81 -11.88 4.79
C GLN A 353 -9.49 -10.52 4.93
N GLU A 354 -8.69 -9.49 5.15
CA GLU A 354 -9.19 -8.12 5.21
C GLU A 354 -9.10 -7.41 3.85
N PRO A 355 -10.04 -6.49 3.53
CA PRO A 355 -10.03 -5.81 2.25
C PRO A 355 -8.69 -5.15 1.91
N ARG A 356 -8.07 -4.50 2.89
CA ARG A 356 -6.79 -3.79 2.70
C ARG A 356 -5.66 -4.69 2.17
N PHE A 357 -5.66 -6.00 2.40
CA PHE A 357 -4.54 -6.85 1.93
C PHE A 357 -4.43 -6.90 0.40
N ILE A 358 -5.53 -6.70 -0.33
CA ILE A 358 -5.53 -6.66 -1.79
C ILE A 358 -5.51 -5.22 -2.35
N LEU A 359 -5.18 -4.21 -1.52
CA LEU A 359 -5.18 -2.80 -1.95
C LEU A 359 -4.27 -2.55 -3.16
N SER A 360 -3.15 -3.27 -3.26
CA SER A 360 -2.20 -3.13 -4.37
C SER A 360 -2.84 -3.42 -5.74
N VAL A 361 -3.87 -4.28 -5.79
CA VAL A 361 -4.65 -4.62 -7.00
C VAL A 361 -5.32 -3.39 -7.64
N THR A 362 -5.44 -2.28 -6.91
CA THR A 362 -5.88 -0.98 -7.46
C THR A 362 -5.10 -0.60 -8.72
N VAL A 363 -3.78 -0.82 -8.76
CA VAL A 363 -2.94 -0.43 -9.92
C VAL A 363 -3.34 -1.17 -11.21
N PRO A 364 -3.34 -2.52 -11.26
CA PRO A 364 -3.75 -3.22 -12.48
C PRO A 364 -5.22 -2.99 -12.83
N ILE A 365 -6.15 -2.95 -11.86
CA ILE A 365 -7.58 -2.90 -12.18
C ILE A 365 -8.02 -1.57 -12.81
N VAL A 366 -7.50 -0.43 -12.32
CA VAL A 366 -7.87 0.88 -12.90
C VAL A 366 -7.29 1.05 -14.30
N ILE A 367 -6.12 0.49 -14.58
CA ILE A 367 -5.54 0.50 -15.93
C ILE A 367 -6.37 -0.37 -16.87
N LEU A 368 -6.64 -1.62 -16.48
CA LEU A 368 -7.44 -2.57 -17.28
C LEU A 368 -8.84 -2.02 -17.61
N CYS A 369 -9.47 -1.32 -16.66
CA CYS A 369 -10.84 -0.82 -16.83
C CYS A 369 -10.93 0.53 -17.57
N ALA A 370 -9.82 1.27 -17.69
CA ALA A 370 -9.83 2.63 -18.25
C ALA A 370 -10.47 2.75 -19.65
N PRO A 371 -10.21 1.85 -20.62
CA PRO A 371 -10.81 1.96 -21.95
C PRO A 371 -12.34 1.92 -21.97
N TYR A 372 -12.97 1.33 -20.94
CA TYR A 372 -14.43 1.20 -20.88
C TYR A 372 -15.15 2.46 -20.43
N PHE A 373 -14.41 3.39 -19.80
CA PHE A 373 -14.93 4.70 -19.41
C PHE A 373 -14.78 5.73 -20.53
N HIS A 374 -13.97 5.47 -21.55
CA HIS A 374 -13.76 6.39 -22.67
C HIS A 374 -14.75 6.14 -23.84
N PRO A 375 -15.27 7.20 -24.49
CA PRO A 375 -15.23 8.61 -24.05
C PRO A 375 -16.21 8.86 -22.90
N LEU A 376 -15.81 9.67 -21.91
CA LEU A 376 -16.58 9.85 -20.66
C LEU A 376 -18.01 10.36 -20.91
N LYS A 377 -18.19 11.20 -21.94
CA LYS A 377 -19.47 11.81 -22.29
C LYS A 377 -20.54 10.79 -22.71
N GLU A 378 -20.13 9.64 -23.24
CA GLU A 378 -21.04 8.57 -23.69
C GLU A 378 -21.27 7.52 -22.59
N ARG A 379 -20.45 7.54 -21.53
CA ARG A 379 -20.47 6.55 -20.44
C ARG A 379 -21.01 7.13 -19.14
N LYS A 380 -21.92 8.13 -19.22
CA LYS A 380 -22.45 8.86 -18.07
C LYS A 380 -22.99 7.95 -16.96
N ALA A 381 -23.81 6.96 -17.30
CA ALA A 381 -24.37 6.04 -16.30
C ALA A 381 -23.29 5.27 -15.53
N LEU A 382 -22.25 4.79 -16.23
CA LEU A 382 -21.13 4.08 -15.61
C LEU A 382 -20.26 5.00 -14.76
N VAL A 383 -19.98 6.22 -15.24
CA VAL A 383 -19.27 7.25 -14.49
C VAL A 383 -20.05 7.62 -13.22
N SER A 384 -21.36 7.85 -13.33
CA SER A 384 -22.23 8.14 -12.18
C SER A 384 -22.24 7.00 -11.17
N LEU A 385 -22.37 5.75 -11.63
CA LEU A 385 -22.31 4.58 -10.75
C LEU A 385 -20.96 4.48 -10.02
N TRP A 386 -19.85 4.70 -10.73
CA TRP A 386 -18.50 4.72 -10.16
C TRP A 386 -18.36 5.82 -9.09
N LEU A 387 -18.80 7.05 -9.39
CA LEU A 387 -18.71 8.15 -8.44
C LEU A 387 -19.61 7.93 -7.22
N LEU A 388 -20.85 7.45 -7.40
CA LEU A 388 -21.76 7.13 -6.29
C LEU A 388 -21.18 6.06 -5.38
N PHE A 389 -20.63 4.99 -5.96
CA PHE A 389 -19.96 3.94 -5.21
C PHE A 389 -18.80 4.49 -4.36
N ASN A 390 -17.95 5.33 -4.93
CA ASN A 390 -16.81 5.90 -4.20
C ASN A 390 -17.23 6.97 -3.17
N MET A 391 -18.26 7.76 -3.46
CA MET A 391 -18.81 8.68 -2.44
C MET A 391 -19.37 7.91 -1.26
N ALA A 392 -20.11 6.82 -1.49
CA ALA A 392 -20.63 5.96 -0.43
C ALA A 392 -19.50 5.27 0.35
N GLY A 393 -18.50 4.73 -0.35
CA GLY A 393 -17.32 4.12 0.27
C GLY A 393 -16.53 5.11 1.13
N PHE A 394 -16.34 6.35 0.64
CA PHE A 394 -15.66 7.39 1.42
C PHE A 394 -16.49 7.85 2.61
N ALA A 395 -17.81 8.05 2.45
CA ALA A 395 -18.68 8.40 3.57
C ALA A 395 -18.64 7.33 4.66
N PHE A 396 -18.65 6.05 4.29
CA PHE A 396 -18.56 4.96 5.25
C PHE A 396 -17.16 4.88 5.89
N PHE A 397 -16.10 4.63 5.13
CA PHE A 397 -14.78 4.36 5.69
C PHE A 397 -14.01 5.61 6.13
N GLY A 398 -14.23 6.74 5.45
CA GLY A 398 -13.58 8.01 5.76
C GLY A 398 -14.24 8.75 6.93
N VAL A 399 -15.54 8.54 7.19
CA VAL A 399 -16.28 9.35 8.16
C VAL A 399 -17.00 8.50 9.22
N ILE A 400 -17.86 7.56 8.82
CA ILE A 400 -18.82 6.89 9.72
C ILE A 400 -18.19 5.73 10.49
N HIS A 401 -17.41 4.88 9.83
CA HIS A 401 -16.91 3.62 10.39
C HIS A 401 -16.00 3.91 11.58
N GLN A 402 -16.46 3.56 12.79
CA GLN A 402 -15.79 3.88 14.05
C GLN A 402 -15.44 5.38 14.21
N GLY A 403 -16.23 6.25 13.56
CA GLY A 403 -15.96 7.69 13.45
C GLY A 403 -16.03 8.47 14.75
N GLY A 404 -16.61 7.88 15.81
CA GLY A 404 -16.70 8.52 17.13
C GLY A 404 -15.44 8.39 17.98
N VAL A 405 -14.50 7.50 17.63
CA VAL A 405 -13.34 7.22 18.50
C VAL A 405 -12.39 8.41 18.57
N LEU A 406 -11.98 8.97 17.42
CA LEU A 406 -11.03 10.09 17.40
C LEU A 406 -11.61 11.36 18.07
N PRO A 407 -12.86 11.79 17.77
CA PRO A 407 -13.48 12.89 18.51
C PRO A 407 -13.62 12.63 20.01
N ALA A 408 -13.88 11.38 20.41
CA ALA A 408 -13.95 11.03 21.83
C ALA A 408 -12.58 11.16 22.53
N VAL A 409 -11.48 10.78 21.88
CA VAL A 409 -10.13 10.94 22.43
C VAL A 409 -9.79 12.42 22.63
N GLU A 410 -10.09 13.27 21.65
CA GLU A 410 -9.88 14.72 21.77
C GLU A 410 -10.71 15.33 22.91
N TYR A 411 -11.98 14.92 23.04
CA TYR A 411 -12.83 15.34 24.15
C TYR A 411 -12.27 14.89 25.50
N ILE A 412 -11.84 13.63 25.60
CA ILE A 412 -11.24 13.06 26.81
C ILE A 412 -9.99 13.84 27.22
N HIS A 413 -9.12 14.19 26.26
CA HIS A 413 -7.94 15.02 26.52
C HIS A 413 -8.33 16.36 27.17
N SER A 414 -9.35 17.03 26.63
CA SER A 414 -9.82 18.32 27.19
C SER A 414 -10.39 18.18 28.60
N VAL A 415 -11.17 17.12 28.87
CA VAL A 415 -11.76 16.85 30.18
C VAL A 415 -10.70 16.49 31.21
N ALA A 416 -9.74 15.65 30.83
CA ALA A 416 -8.64 15.24 31.70
C ALA A 416 -7.77 16.44 32.10
N LYS A 417 -7.45 17.32 31.14
CA LYS A 417 -6.70 18.55 31.40
C LYS A 417 -7.44 19.49 32.36
N ALA A 418 -8.72 19.74 32.12
CA ALA A 418 -9.53 20.57 33.01
C ALA A 418 -9.67 19.97 34.43
N HIS A 419 -9.80 18.64 34.54
CA HIS A 419 -9.86 17.95 35.82
C HIS A 419 -8.54 18.08 36.60
N GLN A 420 -7.41 17.92 35.93
CA GLN A 420 -6.08 18.08 36.52
C GLN A 420 -5.88 19.51 37.04
N GLU A 421 -6.26 20.52 36.24
CA GLU A 421 -6.17 21.93 36.62
C GLU A 421 -7.05 22.27 37.84
N THR A 422 -8.21 21.60 37.98
CA THR A 422 -9.17 21.88 39.06
C THR A 422 -8.84 21.12 40.36
N THR A 423 -8.45 19.85 40.26
CA THR A 423 -8.37 18.94 41.42
C THR A 423 -6.94 18.57 41.81
N GLY A 424 -5.95 18.85 40.95
CA GLY A 424 -4.58 18.38 41.12
C GLY A 424 -4.40 16.86 40.98
N ASN A 425 -5.46 16.11 40.66
CA ASN A 425 -5.45 14.66 40.52
C ASN A 425 -5.54 14.23 39.05
N ASN A 426 -4.89 13.11 38.72
CA ASN A 426 -4.87 12.51 37.38
C ASN A 426 -5.89 11.38 37.21
N GLY A 427 -6.75 11.14 38.21
CA GLY A 427 -7.53 9.90 38.34
C GLY A 427 -8.87 9.90 37.62
N VAL A 428 -8.89 10.06 36.29
CA VAL A 428 -10.11 9.85 35.49
C VAL A 428 -9.98 8.58 34.66
N GLN A 429 -10.89 7.63 34.86
CA GLN A 429 -10.92 6.37 34.12
C GLN A 429 -12.02 6.42 33.05
N PHE A 430 -11.65 6.14 31.81
CA PHE A 430 -12.57 6.03 30.68
C PHE A 430 -12.68 4.57 30.23
N VAL A 431 -13.90 4.14 29.92
CA VAL A 431 -14.19 2.77 29.47
C VAL A 431 -14.74 2.82 28.05
N PHE A 432 -14.01 2.21 27.11
CA PHE A 432 -14.45 2.04 25.73
C PHE A 432 -15.07 0.65 25.56
N TYR A 433 -16.24 0.58 24.94
CA TYR A 433 -16.97 -0.67 24.73
C TYR A 433 -17.45 -0.80 23.29
N LYS A 434 -17.17 -1.96 22.66
CA LYS A 434 -17.53 -2.26 21.26
C LYS A 434 -16.98 -1.25 20.22
N THR A 435 -15.89 -0.57 20.55
CA THR A 435 -15.14 0.26 19.62
C THR A 435 -13.76 -0.34 19.37
N TYR A 436 -13.07 0.15 18.35
CA TYR A 436 -11.63 -0.07 18.28
C TYR A 436 -10.91 0.60 19.45
N MET A 437 -9.72 0.08 19.75
CA MET A 437 -8.85 0.63 20.78
C MET A 437 -8.47 2.07 20.40
N PRO A 438 -8.71 3.07 21.28
CA PRO A 438 -8.31 4.45 21.02
C PRO A 438 -6.77 4.55 21.06
N PRO A 439 -6.14 5.32 20.15
CA PRO A 439 -4.71 5.62 20.23
C PRO A 439 -4.39 6.39 21.52
N TYR A 440 -3.26 6.07 22.16
CA TYR A 440 -2.89 6.68 23.44
C TYR A 440 -2.03 7.92 23.25
N HIS A 441 -1.33 8.01 22.11
CA HIS A 441 -0.50 9.17 21.76
C HIS A 441 -1.29 10.43 21.40
N LEU A 442 -2.62 10.34 21.22
CA LEU A 442 -3.49 11.46 20.82
C LEU A 442 -4.25 12.04 22.02
#